data_AF-W5M1R7-F1
#
_entry.id   AF-W5M1R7-F1
#
_cell.length_a   1.000
_cell.length_b   1.000
_cell.length_c   1.000
_cell.angle_alpha   90.00
_cell.angle_beta   90.00
_cell.angle_gamma   90.00
#
_symmetry.space_group_name_H-M   'P 1'
#
loop_
_entity.id
_entity.type
_entity.pdbx_description
1 polymer ?
#
loop_
_entity_poly.entity_id
_entity_poly.type
_entity_poly.pdbx_seq_one_letter_code
_entity_poly.pdbx_strand_id
1 'polypeptide(L)'
;MAIFFQYTAALFVTLIVRGSFELRIIGGEEVTPYSLKYQVSIQYGGRHYCGGTLVHPQWVATAAHCWKPSYLIQVVLSEHNLYEDEGFEQVLNVSDIFTYNYYNPRTFNGDIMLLKLSSPAHLNAYVQPAALPQPYSTVPTGTTCTVSGWGVTHVYSYTLSPVLRSVDIEVINPAVCNYQYYGKVTANMMCAGTYTGGKDSCQGDSGGPLVCKGVLEGIVSWGISCANAMFPGVYTKVANFVSWIEWIIKNNSN
;
A
#
# COMPACT_ATOMS: atom_id res chain seq x y z
N MET A 1 2.55 -76.71 -21.27
CA MET A 1 3.23 -76.00 -20.16
C MET A 1 2.75 -74.56 -20.21
N ALA A 2 1.76 -74.20 -19.39
CA ALA A 2 1.09 -72.90 -19.45
C ALA A 2 1.75 -71.93 -18.46
N ILE A 3 2.12 -70.73 -18.92
CA ILE A 3 2.73 -69.69 -18.09
C ILE A 3 1.64 -68.70 -17.71
N PHE A 4 1.32 -68.61 -16.42
CA PHE A 4 0.43 -67.57 -15.89
C PHE A 4 1.23 -66.27 -15.69
N PHE A 5 0.83 -65.19 -16.36
CA PHE A 5 1.25 -63.84 -16.01
C PHE A 5 0.25 -63.23 -15.03
N GLN A 6 0.68 -63.02 -13.78
CA GLN A 6 -0.07 -62.19 -12.83
C GLN A 6 0.20 -60.72 -13.12
N TYR A 7 -0.84 -60.00 -13.54
CA TYR A 7 -0.81 -58.54 -13.66
C TYR A 7 -1.27 -57.90 -12.36
N THR A 8 -0.34 -57.37 -11.57
CA THR A 8 -0.66 -56.52 -10.41
C THR A 8 -1.06 -55.13 -10.90
N ALA A 9 -2.35 -54.79 -10.79
CA ALA A 9 -2.83 -53.44 -11.09
C ALA A 9 -2.39 -52.46 -9.98
N ALA A 10 -1.44 -51.58 -10.28
CA ALA A 10 -1.05 -50.50 -9.39
C ALA A 10 -2.07 -49.35 -9.46
N LEU A 11 -2.85 -49.17 -8.39
CA LEU A 11 -3.84 -48.11 -8.29
C LEU A 11 -3.15 -46.77 -8.00
N PHE A 12 -2.80 -46.01 -9.04
CA PHE A 12 -2.30 -44.64 -8.88
C PHE A 12 -3.45 -43.71 -8.45
N VAL A 13 -3.53 -43.44 -7.15
CA VAL A 13 -4.38 -42.36 -6.62
C VAL A 13 -3.68 -41.03 -6.95
N THR A 14 -4.04 -40.43 -8.08
CA THR A 14 -3.63 -39.07 -8.43
C THR A 14 -4.33 -38.07 -7.53
N LEU A 15 -3.64 -37.68 -6.46
CA LEU A 15 -4.03 -36.58 -5.60
C LEU A 15 -3.92 -35.28 -6.41
N ILE A 16 -5.01 -34.89 -7.09
CA ILE A 16 -5.11 -33.58 -7.75
C ILE A 16 -5.24 -32.54 -6.65
N VAL A 17 -4.09 -32.13 -6.10
CA VAL A 17 -3.97 -30.90 -5.34
C VAL A 17 -4.30 -29.78 -6.31
N ARG A 18 -5.51 -29.22 -6.20
CA ARG A 18 -5.86 -27.96 -6.86
C ARG A 18 -5.07 -26.84 -6.19
N GLY A 19 -3.81 -26.71 -6.59
CA GLY A 19 -3.00 -25.54 -6.24
C GLY A 19 -3.65 -24.31 -6.86
N SER A 20 -4.29 -23.50 -6.03
CA SER A 20 -4.79 -22.19 -6.41
C SER A 20 -3.60 -21.29 -6.73
N PHE A 21 -3.27 -21.16 -8.02
CA PHE A 21 -2.33 -20.15 -8.52
C PHE A 21 -2.98 -18.76 -8.43
N GLU A 22 -3.11 -18.25 -7.21
CA GLU A 22 -3.42 -16.85 -6.97
C GLU A 22 -2.13 -16.07 -6.70
N LEU A 23 -1.62 -15.45 -7.76
CA LEU A 23 -0.62 -14.40 -7.66
C LEU A 23 -1.33 -13.12 -8.06
N ARG A 24 -1.77 -12.39 -7.04
CA ARG A 24 -2.47 -11.13 -7.21
C ARG A 24 -1.46 -10.06 -6.74
N ILE A 25 -1.59 -9.25 -5.68
CA ILE A 25 -0.40 -8.48 -5.17
C ILE A 25 0.78 -9.46 -5.02
N ILE A 26 2.02 -9.07 -5.35
CA ILE A 26 3.08 -10.08 -5.53
C ILE A 26 3.27 -10.83 -4.21
N GLY A 27 2.94 -12.13 -4.20
CA GLY A 27 2.91 -12.98 -2.99
C GLY A 27 1.92 -12.58 -1.88
N GLY A 28 0.91 -11.75 -2.18
CA GLY A 28 -0.10 -11.21 -1.26
C GLY A 28 -1.51 -11.76 -1.47
N GLU A 29 -2.32 -11.68 -0.41
CA GLU A 29 -3.67 -12.24 -0.33
C GLU A 29 -4.78 -11.20 -0.54
N GLU A 30 -6.03 -11.67 -0.66
CA GLU A 30 -7.18 -10.78 -0.77
C GLU A 30 -7.51 -10.27 0.62
N VAL A 31 -7.74 -8.97 0.74
CA VAL A 31 -8.16 -8.37 2.00
C VAL A 31 -9.60 -8.81 2.26
N THR A 32 -9.92 -9.24 3.48
CA THR A 32 -11.33 -9.42 3.88
C THR A 32 -12.05 -8.09 3.67
N PRO A 33 -13.15 -8.02 2.89
CA PRO A 33 -13.78 -6.77 2.51
C PRO A 33 -13.99 -5.82 3.69
N TYR A 34 -13.61 -4.56 3.49
CA TYR A 34 -13.76 -3.46 4.46
C TYR A 34 -13.00 -3.62 5.79
N SER A 35 -12.08 -4.60 5.92
CA SER A 35 -11.31 -4.81 7.15
C SER A 35 -10.19 -3.78 7.36
N LEU A 36 -9.60 -3.23 6.28
CA LEU A 36 -8.57 -2.19 6.32
C LEU A 36 -9.20 -0.79 6.29
N LYS A 37 -9.77 -0.40 7.43
CA LYS A 37 -10.70 0.74 7.57
C LYS A 37 -10.15 2.13 7.22
N TYR A 38 -8.83 2.24 7.08
CA TYR A 38 -8.11 3.46 6.74
C TYR A 38 -7.74 3.54 5.26
N GLN A 39 -7.91 2.46 4.49
CA GLN A 39 -7.51 2.39 3.09
C GLN A 39 -8.32 3.37 2.26
N VAL A 40 -7.64 4.13 1.40
CA VAL A 40 -8.25 5.03 0.42
C VAL A 40 -7.85 4.62 -0.98
N SER A 41 -8.84 4.56 -1.87
CA SER A 41 -8.67 4.61 -3.32
C SER A 41 -8.70 6.08 -3.76
N ILE A 42 -7.61 6.60 -4.33
CA ILE A 42 -7.56 7.95 -4.90
C ILE A 42 -7.83 7.81 -6.39
N GLN A 43 -8.93 8.43 -6.83
CA GLN A 43 -9.45 8.31 -8.19
C GLN A 43 -9.33 9.62 -8.97
N TYR A 44 -9.09 9.50 -10.28
CA TYR A 44 -9.09 10.58 -11.26
C TYR A 44 -10.02 10.19 -12.41
N GLY A 45 -11.12 10.93 -12.59
CA GLY A 45 -12.14 10.61 -13.59
C GLY A 45 -12.81 9.25 -13.36
N GLY A 46 -13.11 8.90 -12.09
CA GLY A 46 -13.71 7.62 -11.71
C GLY A 46 -12.78 6.40 -11.89
N ARG A 47 -11.46 6.60 -11.86
CA ARG A 47 -10.47 5.52 -12.00
C ARG A 47 -9.37 5.65 -10.95
N HIS A 48 -9.13 4.57 -10.23
CA HIS A 48 -8.00 4.45 -9.30
C HIS A 48 -6.67 4.77 -10.00
N TYR A 49 -5.82 5.56 -9.35
CA TYR A 49 -4.45 5.82 -9.82
C TYR A 49 -3.38 5.87 -8.72
N CYS A 50 -3.79 6.09 -7.47
CA CYS A 50 -2.94 6.00 -6.28
C CYS A 50 -3.77 5.51 -5.08
N GLY A 51 -3.08 4.92 -4.10
CA GLY A 51 -3.61 4.71 -2.77
C GLY A 51 -3.50 5.95 -1.88
N GLY A 52 -4.17 5.89 -0.73
CA GLY A 52 -4.03 6.84 0.37
C GLY A 52 -4.37 6.20 1.71
N THR A 53 -4.21 6.97 2.78
CA THR A 53 -4.60 6.57 4.13
C THR A 53 -5.42 7.66 4.80
N LEU A 54 -6.60 7.35 5.32
CA LEU A 54 -7.34 8.24 6.20
C LEU A 54 -6.56 8.42 7.52
N VAL A 55 -6.20 9.65 7.87
CA VAL A 55 -5.44 9.97 9.11
C VAL A 55 -6.21 10.87 10.08
N HIS A 56 -7.31 11.46 9.60
CA HIS A 56 -8.30 12.21 10.36
C HIS A 56 -9.62 12.15 9.58
N PRO A 57 -10.82 12.30 10.18
CA PRO A 57 -12.09 12.27 9.45
C PRO A 57 -12.14 13.09 8.15
N GLN A 58 -11.42 14.21 8.06
CA GLN A 58 -11.39 15.09 6.87
C GLN A 58 -10.02 15.14 6.16
N TRP A 59 -9.08 14.26 6.50
CA TRP A 59 -7.72 14.30 5.93
C TRP A 59 -7.19 12.93 5.53
N VAL A 60 -6.70 12.85 4.30
CA VAL A 60 -6.02 11.68 3.73
C VAL A 60 -4.55 12.00 3.50
N ALA A 61 -3.66 11.13 3.96
CA ALA A 61 -2.24 11.14 3.62
C ALA A 61 -1.97 10.25 2.41
N THR A 62 -1.10 10.72 1.51
CA THR A 62 -0.68 10.02 0.29
C THR A 62 0.70 10.54 -0.16
N ALA A 63 1.24 10.01 -1.25
CA ALA A 63 2.50 10.46 -1.83
C ALA A 63 2.34 11.78 -2.60
N ALA A 64 3.35 12.66 -2.56
CA ALA A 64 3.36 13.92 -3.31
C ALA A 64 3.43 13.70 -4.82
N HIS A 65 4.04 12.61 -5.30
CA HIS A 65 4.06 12.28 -6.72
C HIS A 65 2.67 11.91 -7.28
N CYS A 66 1.68 11.62 -6.42
CA CYS A 66 0.27 11.41 -6.81
C CYS A 66 -0.50 12.71 -7.07
N TRP A 67 0.16 13.88 -7.06
CA TRP A 67 -0.50 15.17 -7.24
C TRP A 67 -1.29 15.30 -8.55
N LYS A 68 -2.53 15.80 -8.41
CA LYS A 68 -3.41 16.32 -9.47
C LYS A 68 -4.14 17.55 -8.91
N PRO A 69 -4.77 18.41 -9.74
CA PRO A 69 -5.65 19.48 -9.24
C PRO A 69 -6.80 18.92 -8.37
N SER A 70 -7.12 19.57 -7.24
CA SER A 70 -8.09 19.07 -6.24
C SER A 70 -9.46 18.74 -6.82
N TYR A 71 -10.00 19.61 -7.64
CA TYR A 71 -11.30 19.45 -8.32
C TYR A 71 -11.38 18.28 -9.32
N LEU A 72 -10.27 17.57 -9.58
CA LEU A 72 -10.20 16.36 -10.41
C LEU A 72 -9.96 15.08 -9.59
N ILE A 73 -9.75 15.19 -8.28
CA ILE A 73 -9.52 14.06 -7.38
C ILE A 73 -10.80 13.71 -6.63
N GLN A 74 -11.11 12.42 -6.61
CA GLN A 74 -12.07 11.83 -5.68
C GLN A 74 -11.34 10.85 -4.74
N VAL A 75 -11.77 10.82 -3.50
CA VAL A 75 -11.33 9.88 -2.46
C VAL A 75 -12.46 8.89 -2.24
N VAL A 76 -12.18 7.60 -2.35
CA VAL A 76 -13.14 6.53 -2.04
C VAL A 76 -12.62 5.73 -0.84
N LEU A 77 -13.42 5.73 0.23
CA LEU A 77 -13.20 4.96 1.46
C LEU A 77 -14.13 3.75 1.48
N SER A 78 -13.73 2.67 2.15
CA SER A 78 -14.47 1.40 2.18
C SER A 78 -14.69 0.73 0.82
N GLU A 79 -13.92 1.14 -0.19
CA GLU A 79 -13.71 0.44 -1.45
C GLU A 79 -13.10 -0.95 -1.19
N HIS A 80 -13.63 -2.01 -1.78
CA HIS A 80 -12.93 -3.28 -1.94
C HIS A 80 -12.74 -3.63 -3.41
N ASN A 81 -13.78 -3.59 -4.26
CA ASN A 81 -13.69 -3.92 -5.69
C ASN A 81 -13.91 -2.71 -6.63
N LEU A 82 -12.82 -2.22 -7.26
CA LEU A 82 -12.74 -1.02 -8.11
C LEU A 82 -13.71 -0.95 -9.32
N TYR A 83 -14.47 -2.01 -9.59
CA TYR A 83 -15.38 -2.13 -10.72
C TYR A 83 -16.83 -2.48 -10.31
N GLU A 84 -17.11 -2.58 -9.01
CA GLU A 84 -18.44 -2.85 -8.46
C GLU A 84 -18.87 -1.70 -7.53
N ASP A 85 -20.16 -1.63 -7.20
CA ASP A 85 -20.71 -0.74 -6.16
C ASP A 85 -21.24 -1.66 -5.07
N GLU A 86 -20.48 -1.75 -3.98
CA GLU A 86 -20.70 -2.70 -2.88
C GLU A 86 -21.64 -2.13 -1.80
N GLY A 87 -21.99 -0.84 -1.89
CA GLY A 87 -22.95 -0.12 -1.04
C GLY A 87 -22.40 0.36 0.31
N PHE A 88 -21.09 0.31 0.52
CA PHE A 88 -20.40 0.77 1.75
C PHE A 88 -19.45 1.96 1.52
N GLU A 89 -19.21 2.28 0.25
CA GLU A 89 -18.25 3.24 -0.23
C GLU A 89 -18.63 4.67 0.15
N GLN A 90 -17.64 5.47 0.53
CA GLN A 90 -17.80 6.91 0.72
C GLN A 90 -16.96 7.65 -0.32
N VAL A 91 -17.62 8.09 -1.38
CA VAL A 91 -17.03 8.92 -2.44
C VAL A 91 -17.04 10.38 -1.99
N LEU A 92 -15.86 10.94 -1.75
CA LEU A 92 -15.66 12.28 -1.21
C LEU A 92 -14.78 13.11 -2.15
N ASN A 93 -15.18 14.35 -2.42
CA ASN A 93 -14.37 15.29 -3.19
C ASN A 93 -13.23 15.87 -2.31
N VAL A 94 -12.17 16.36 -2.96
CA VAL A 94 -11.06 17.07 -2.32
C VAL A 94 -11.28 18.58 -2.44
N SER A 95 -11.27 19.33 -1.34
CA SER A 95 -11.28 20.80 -1.39
C SER A 95 -9.88 21.35 -1.71
N ASP A 96 -8.89 20.91 -0.94
CA ASP A 96 -7.54 21.47 -0.92
C ASP A 96 -6.45 20.39 -0.84
N ILE A 97 -5.26 20.77 -1.29
CA ILE A 97 -4.09 19.90 -1.36
C ILE A 97 -2.91 20.61 -0.72
N PHE A 98 -2.22 19.90 0.19
CA PHE A 98 -1.05 20.38 0.89
C PHE A 98 0.11 19.43 0.63
N THR A 99 0.95 19.76 -0.35
CA THR A 99 2.20 19.05 -0.61
C THR A 99 3.28 19.52 0.37
N TYR A 100 4.17 18.62 0.82
CA TYR A 100 5.29 19.02 1.65
C TYR A 100 6.26 19.95 0.87
N ASN A 101 6.52 21.15 1.41
CA ASN A 101 7.25 22.22 0.71
C ASN A 101 8.68 21.86 0.27
N TYR A 102 9.30 20.85 0.89
CA TYR A 102 10.65 20.37 0.54
C TYR A 102 10.63 19.01 -0.16
N TYR A 103 9.48 18.62 -0.73
CA TYR A 103 9.38 17.48 -1.64
C TYR A 103 10.31 17.69 -2.86
N ASN A 104 11.16 16.71 -3.14
CA ASN A 104 12.05 16.72 -4.30
C ASN A 104 11.64 15.65 -5.32
N PRO A 105 11.01 16.02 -6.45
CA PRO A 105 10.52 15.06 -7.45
C PRO A 105 11.63 14.34 -8.23
N ARG A 106 12.91 14.72 -8.07
CA ARG A 106 14.05 13.98 -8.66
C ARG A 106 14.58 12.85 -7.76
N THR A 107 14.32 12.93 -6.46
CA THR A 107 14.85 11.98 -5.47
C THR A 107 13.77 11.32 -4.62
N PHE A 108 12.50 11.72 -4.76
CA PHE A 108 11.37 11.31 -3.91
C PHE A 108 11.59 11.62 -2.41
N ASN A 109 12.56 12.48 -2.06
CA ASN A 109 12.75 12.91 -0.68
C ASN A 109 11.59 13.82 -0.25
N GLY A 110 10.92 13.49 0.85
CA GLY A 110 9.77 14.25 1.33
C GLY A 110 8.51 14.03 0.49
N ASP A 111 8.38 12.84 -0.11
CA ASP A 111 7.23 12.45 -0.94
C ASP A 111 5.98 12.18 -0.09
N ILE A 112 5.37 13.26 0.40
CA ILE A 112 4.13 13.24 1.18
C ILE A 112 3.24 14.45 0.84
N MET A 113 1.95 14.19 0.78
CA MET A 113 0.89 15.14 0.50
C MET A 113 -0.33 14.81 1.36
N LEU A 114 -1.02 15.86 1.83
CA LEU A 114 -2.32 15.75 2.47
C LEU A 114 -3.42 16.26 1.53
N LEU A 115 -4.52 15.52 1.47
CA LEU A 115 -5.77 15.94 0.83
C LEU A 115 -6.76 16.34 1.93
N LYS A 116 -7.30 17.58 1.86
CA LYS A 116 -8.46 17.98 2.67
C LYS A 116 -9.73 17.57 1.95
N LEU A 117 -10.55 16.76 2.60
CA LEU A 117 -11.84 16.34 2.04
C LEU A 117 -12.86 17.50 2.13
N SER A 118 -13.73 17.64 1.13
CA SER A 118 -14.77 18.69 1.12
C SER A 118 -15.77 18.57 2.28
N SER A 119 -15.91 17.38 2.84
CA SER A 119 -16.64 17.09 4.09
C SER A 119 -15.91 15.98 4.86
N PRO A 120 -16.07 15.89 6.20
CA PRO A 120 -15.59 14.74 6.95
C PRO A 120 -16.23 13.43 6.46
N ALA A 121 -15.43 12.37 6.43
CA ALA A 121 -15.89 11.00 6.27
C ALA A 121 -16.72 10.56 7.48
N HIS A 122 -17.76 9.77 7.21
CA HIS A 122 -18.63 9.21 8.22
C HIS A 122 -17.96 7.97 8.86
N LEU A 123 -17.30 8.17 10.01
CA LEU A 123 -16.67 7.08 10.75
C LEU A 123 -17.69 6.01 11.17
N ASN A 124 -17.39 4.74 10.89
CA ASN A 124 -18.30 3.62 11.17
C ASN A 124 -17.51 2.30 11.37
N ALA A 125 -18.16 1.15 11.22
CA ALA A 125 -17.51 -0.15 11.35
C ALA A 125 -16.42 -0.43 10.29
N TYR A 126 -16.46 0.27 9.16
CA TYR A 126 -15.67 0.05 7.93
C TYR A 126 -14.74 1.22 7.58
N VAL A 127 -14.99 2.41 8.14
CA VAL A 127 -14.19 3.63 7.92
C VAL A 127 -13.70 4.17 9.25
N GLN A 128 -12.38 4.16 9.46
CA GLN A 128 -11.68 4.67 10.65
C GLN A 128 -10.28 5.17 10.25
N PRO A 129 -9.78 6.29 10.81
CA PRO A 129 -8.44 6.75 10.53
C PRO A 129 -7.37 5.80 11.10
N ALA A 130 -6.24 5.67 10.41
CA ALA A 130 -5.05 5.00 10.93
C ALA A 130 -4.40 5.83 12.05
N ALA A 131 -3.77 5.16 13.02
CA ALA A 131 -2.96 5.85 14.02
C ALA A 131 -1.67 6.38 13.38
N LEU A 132 -1.33 7.64 13.66
CA LEU A 132 -0.02 8.20 13.32
C LEU A 132 1.03 7.72 14.34
N PRO A 133 2.28 7.51 13.92
CA PRO A 133 3.39 7.17 14.82
C PRO A 133 3.75 8.35 15.70
N GLN A 134 4.54 8.10 16.75
CA GLN A 134 5.11 9.19 17.54
C GLN A 134 6.13 9.98 16.68
N PRO A 135 6.19 11.32 16.77
CA PRO A 135 7.16 12.12 16.01
C PRO A 135 8.60 11.62 16.18
N TYR A 136 9.29 11.45 15.06
CA TYR A 136 10.68 10.97 14.95
C TYR A 136 10.96 9.58 15.52
N SER A 137 9.93 8.79 15.85
CA SER A 137 10.09 7.41 16.29
C SER A 137 10.75 6.50 15.23
N THR A 138 11.11 5.29 15.65
CA THR A 138 11.79 4.28 14.83
C THR A 138 11.10 2.93 14.96
N VAL A 139 10.92 2.27 13.82
CA VAL A 139 10.44 0.88 13.76
C VAL A 139 11.66 -0.05 13.74
N PRO A 140 11.75 -1.06 14.63
CA PRO A 140 12.85 -2.02 14.60
C PRO A 140 12.92 -2.80 13.28
N THR A 141 14.13 -3.06 12.78
CA THR A 141 14.36 -4.00 11.67
C THR A 141 13.77 -5.38 11.98
N GLY A 142 13.18 -6.03 10.98
CA GLY A 142 12.46 -7.30 11.15
C GLY A 142 11.04 -7.15 11.73
N THR A 143 10.57 -5.93 12.00
CA THR A 143 9.15 -5.73 12.34
C THR A 143 8.30 -6.02 11.12
N THR A 144 7.36 -6.97 11.25
CA THR A 144 6.33 -7.25 10.25
C THR A 144 5.36 -6.07 10.14
N CYS A 145 5.10 -5.67 8.91
CA CYS A 145 4.18 -4.61 8.53
C CYS A 145 3.38 -5.07 7.30
N THR A 146 2.13 -4.63 7.21
CA THR A 146 1.24 -4.93 6.10
C THR A 146 1.25 -3.75 5.14
N VAL A 147 1.48 -3.99 3.85
CA VAL A 147 1.26 -3.03 2.77
C VAL A 147 0.02 -3.45 1.97
N SER A 148 -0.80 -2.48 1.53
CA SER A 148 -2.10 -2.76 0.91
C SER A 148 -2.50 -1.77 -0.18
N GLY A 149 -3.17 -2.30 -1.21
CA GLY A 149 -3.65 -1.54 -2.35
C GLY A 149 -4.19 -2.40 -3.48
N TRP A 150 -4.36 -1.77 -4.64
CA TRP A 150 -4.90 -2.38 -5.86
C TRP A 150 -3.85 -2.47 -6.97
N GLY A 151 -2.57 -2.32 -6.63
CA GLY A 151 -1.48 -2.28 -7.59
C GLY A 151 -1.34 -3.54 -8.45
N VAL A 152 -0.52 -3.41 -9.49
CA VAL A 152 -0.32 -4.47 -10.49
C VAL A 152 0.26 -5.73 -9.84
N THR A 153 -0.31 -6.85 -10.25
CA THR A 153 -0.13 -8.15 -9.59
C THR A 153 1.10 -8.94 -10.05
N HIS A 154 1.68 -8.51 -11.16
CA HIS A 154 2.87 -9.11 -11.75
C HIS A 154 3.80 -8.00 -12.22
N VAL A 155 5.10 -8.23 -12.09
CA VAL A 155 6.10 -7.38 -12.75
C VAL A 155 5.78 -7.34 -14.25
N TYR A 156 5.74 -6.15 -14.83
CA TYR A 156 5.35 -5.86 -16.22
C TYR A 156 3.86 -6.01 -16.59
N SER A 157 2.96 -6.24 -15.63
CA SER A 157 1.51 -6.05 -15.86
C SER A 157 1.16 -4.55 -15.88
N TYR A 158 0.14 -4.20 -16.67
CA TYR A 158 -0.53 -2.88 -16.65
C TYR A 158 -1.94 -2.95 -16.04
N THR A 159 -2.38 -4.14 -15.66
CA THR A 159 -3.72 -4.38 -15.08
C THR A 159 -3.62 -4.35 -13.57
N LEU A 160 -4.39 -3.45 -12.95
CA LEU A 160 -4.59 -3.36 -11.50
C LEU A 160 -5.33 -4.60 -10.97
N SER A 161 -5.19 -4.88 -9.68
CA SER A 161 -6.07 -5.82 -8.99
C SER A 161 -7.49 -5.22 -8.92
N PRO A 162 -8.55 -5.94 -9.30
CA PRO A 162 -9.92 -5.44 -9.13
C PRO A 162 -10.26 -5.26 -7.64
N VAL A 163 -9.92 -6.27 -6.84
CA VAL A 163 -10.15 -6.30 -5.38
C VAL A 163 -8.96 -5.74 -4.59
N LEU A 164 -9.22 -5.25 -3.38
CA LEU A 164 -8.20 -4.79 -2.43
C LEU A 164 -7.37 -5.96 -1.91
N ARG A 165 -6.08 -5.71 -1.73
CA ARG A 165 -5.10 -6.73 -1.39
C ARG A 165 -4.09 -6.25 -0.36
N SER A 166 -3.46 -7.22 0.29
CA SER A 166 -2.41 -6.97 1.26
C SER A 166 -1.28 -8.00 1.18
N VAL A 167 -0.09 -7.59 1.60
CA VAL A 167 1.02 -8.50 1.84
C VAL A 167 1.81 -8.06 3.07
N ASP A 168 2.15 -9.04 3.90
CA ASP A 168 3.07 -8.83 5.02
C ASP A 168 4.53 -8.89 4.55
N ILE A 169 5.27 -7.87 4.95
CA ILE A 169 6.69 -7.63 4.66
C ILE A 169 7.40 -7.13 5.92
N GLU A 170 8.73 -7.17 5.93
CA GLU A 170 9.53 -6.78 7.11
C GLU A 170 10.27 -5.45 6.87
N VAL A 171 10.40 -4.64 7.92
CA VAL A 171 11.25 -3.44 7.91
C VAL A 171 12.71 -3.83 7.71
N ILE A 172 13.32 -3.34 6.63
CA ILE A 172 14.72 -3.60 6.28
C ILE A 172 15.63 -2.59 6.99
N ASN A 173 16.84 -3.03 7.35
CA ASN A 173 17.83 -2.15 7.97
C ASN A 173 18.17 -0.95 7.05
N PRO A 174 18.10 0.31 7.53
CA PRO A 174 18.33 1.49 6.69
C PRO A 174 19.70 1.55 6.00
N ALA A 175 20.77 1.06 6.64
CA ALA A 175 22.10 1.04 6.04
C ALA A 175 22.21 -0.01 4.92
N VAL A 176 21.60 -1.19 5.11
CA VAL A 176 21.52 -2.24 4.08
C VAL A 176 20.71 -1.74 2.88
N CYS A 177 19.53 -1.15 3.11
CA CYS A 177 18.71 -0.62 2.02
C CYS A 177 19.43 0.52 1.27
N ASN A 178 20.05 1.47 1.98
CA ASN A 178 20.74 2.56 1.32
C ASN A 178 21.97 2.07 0.53
N TYR A 179 22.66 1.02 1.00
CA TYR A 179 23.72 0.36 0.24
C TYR A 179 23.19 -0.29 -1.05
N GLN A 180 22.09 -1.06 -0.96
CA GLN A 180 21.41 -1.66 -2.13
C GLN A 180 21.00 -0.60 -3.17
N TYR A 181 20.55 0.57 -2.73
CA TYR A 181 20.17 1.69 -3.58
C TYR A 181 21.31 2.67 -3.91
N TYR A 182 22.58 2.30 -3.69
CA TYR A 182 23.76 3.11 -4.04
C TYR A 182 23.76 4.53 -3.43
N GLY A 183 23.32 4.68 -2.19
CA GLY A 183 23.32 5.96 -1.47
C GLY A 183 22.10 6.86 -1.72
N LYS A 184 21.08 6.39 -2.43
CA LYS A 184 19.89 7.19 -2.81
C LYS A 184 18.80 7.30 -1.73
N VAL A 185 18.81 6.43 -0.71
CA VAL A 185 17.78 6.40 0.33
C VAL A 185 18.13 7.44 1.40
N THR A 186 17.23 8.40 1.64
CA THR A 186 17.46 9.49 2.59
C THR A 186 16.93 9.16 3.99
N ALA A 187 17.28 9.98 4.99
CA ALA A 187 16.76 9.83 6.36
C ALA A 187 15.23 10.03 6.48
N ASN A 188 14.57 10.54 5.43
CA ASN A 188 13.11 10.70 5.33
C ASN A 188 12.41 9.49 4.71
N MET A 189 13.17 8.44 4.39
CA MET A 189 12.67 7.20 3.81
C MET A 189 12.88 6.04 4.78
N MET A 190 12.09 4.99 4.61
CA MET A 190 12.31 3.69 5.19
C MET A 190 12.10 2.63 4.11
N CYS A 191 12.58 1.41 4.35
CA CYS A 191 12.43 0.32 3.40
C CYS A 191 11.75 -0.87 4.07
N ALA A 192 10.89 -1.53 3.33
CA ALA A 192 10.26 -2.77 3.75
C ALA A 192 10.19 -3.74 2.57
N GLY A 193 10.23 -5.04 2.85
CA GLY A 193 10.19 -6.06 1.81
C GLY A 193 10.45 -7.45 2.38
N THR A 194 10.89 -8.36 1.53
CA THR A 194 11.30 -9.71 1.92
C THR A 194 12.73 -9.97 1.48
N TYR A 195 13.56 -10.53 2.36
CA TYR A 195 14.96 -10.87 2.06
C TYR A 195 15.11 -11.91 0.93
N THR A 196 14.08 -12.71 0.67
CA THR A 196 14.00 -13.65 -0.46
C THR A 196 13.37 -13.05 -1.72
N GLY A 197 12.82 -11.84 -1.64
CA GLY A 197 11.94 -11.29 -2.67
C GLY A 197 10.63 -12.09 -2.80
N GLY A 198 9.89 -11.81 -3.87
CA GLY A 198 8.59 -12.42 -4.15
C GLY A 198 7.41 -11.80 -3.39
N LYS A 199 7.65 -10.80 -2.54
CA LYS A 199 6.61 -9.99 -1.87
C LYS A 199 6.96 -8.51 -1.83
N ASP A 200 6.08 -7.64 -2.34
CA ASP A 200 6.23 -6.18 -2.39
C ASP A 200 4.95 -5.47 -2.87
N SER A 201 4.90 -4.16 -2.63
CA SER A 201 4.03 -3.20 -3.34
C SER A 201 4.47 -3.00 -4.80
N CYS A 202 3.58 -2.52 -5.66
CA CYS A 202 3.90 -2.25 -7.06
C CYS A 202 3.12 -1.06 -7.66
N GLN A 203 3.15 -0.90 -8.99
CA GLN A 203 2.50 0.21 -9.70
C GLN A 203 1.00 0.25 -9.38
N GLY A 204 0.50 1.41 -8.91
CA GLY A 204 -0.87 1.58 -8.43
C GLY A 204 -1.00 1.59 -6.90
N ASP A 205 -0.07 0.97 -6.16
CA ASP A 205 -0.06 1.06 -4.69
C ASP A 205 0.53 2.39 -4.17
N SER A 206 1.15 3.19 -5.06
CA SER A 206 1.70 4.52 -4.78
C SER A 206 0.79 5.38 -3.90
N GLY A 207 1.33 5.93 -2.82
CA GLY A 207 0.58 6.70 -1.83
C GLY A 207 -0.22 5.87 -0.82
N GLY A 208 -0.35 4.56 -1.02
CA GLY A 208 -0.96 3.63 -0.10
C GLY A 208 -0.17 3.42 1.20
N PRO A 209 -0.79 2.81 2.22
CA PRO A 209 -0.22 2.64 3.55
C PRO A 209 0.79 1.50 3.65
N LEU A 210 1.82 1.70 4.48
CA LEU A 210 2.57 0.64 5.16
C LEU A 210 2.25 0.72 6.65
N VAL A 211 1.50 -0.26 7.16
CA VAL A 211 1.02 -0.29 8.56
C VAL A 211 1.77 -1.34 9.37
N CYS A 212 2.42 -0.92 10.45
CA CYS A 212 3.08 -1.80 11.40
C CYS A 212 2.27 -1.79 12.70
N LYS A 213 1.74 -2.93 13.15
CA LYS A 213 0.98 -3.07 14.42
C LYS A 213 -0.17 -2.04 14.59
N GLY A 214 -0.82 -1.67 13.49
CA GLY A 214 -1.93 -0.69 13.47
C GLY A 214 -1.53 0.79 13.35
N VAL A 215 -0.23 1.08 13.21
CA VAL A 215 0.31 2.43 13.04
C VAL A 215 0.80 2.65 11.60
N LEU A 216 0.48 3.79 11.00
CA LEU A 216 0.94 4.20 9.66
C LEU A 216 2.41 4.64 9.70
N GLU A 217 3.34 3.70 9.51
CA GLU A 217 4.78 3.99 9.60
C GLU A 217 5.36 4.48 8.25
N GLY A 218 4.79 4.02 7.14
CA GLY A 218 5.25 4.35 5.80
C GLY A 218 4.12 4.70 4.81
N ILE A 219 4.47 5.45 3.77
CA ILE A 219 3.64 5.68 2.58
C ILE A 219 4.40 5.13 1.37
N VAL A 220 3.75 4.29 0.54
CA VAL A 220 4.36 3.72 -0.68
C VAL A 220 4.84 4.86 -1.59
N SER A 221 6.13 4.89 -1.92
CA SER A 221 6.73 6.02 -2.65
C SER A 221 7.43 5.58 -3.94
N TRP A 222 8.45 4.73 -3.87
CA TRP A 222 9.20 4.27 -5.04
C TRP A 222 9.93 2.95 -4.83
N GLY A 223 10.48 2.37 -5.90
CA GLY A 223 11.32 1.16 -5.86
C GLY A 223 11.98 0.90 -7.21
N ILE A 224 12.92 -0.04 -7.27
CA ILE A 224 13.47 -0.56 -8.53
C ILE A 224 12.88 -1.95 -8.78
N SER A 225 12.05 -2.07 -9.82
CA SER A 225 11.14 -3.21 -9.99
C SER A 225 10.14 -3.30 -8.82
N CYS A 226 9.43 -4.42 -8.72
CA CYS A 226 8.67 -4.84 -7.56
C CYS A 226 9.15 -6.25 -7.17
N ALA A 227 9.13 -6.57 -5.87
CA ALA A 227 9.41 -7.89 -5.31
C ALA A 227 10.81 -8.46 -5.59
N ASN A 228 11.78 -7.57 -5.82
CA ASN A 228 13.18 -7.94 -5.99
C ASN A 228 13.89 -7.97 -4.63
N ALA A 229 14.46 -9.13 -4.25
CA ALA A 229 15.22 -9.31 -3.01
C ALA A 229 16.37 -8.29 -2.82
N MET A 230 16.95 -7.81 -3.92
CA MET A 230 18.04 -6.84 -3.92
C MET A 230 17.58 -5.38 -3.87
N PHE A 231 16.29 -5.10 -4.10
CA PHE A 231 15.71 -3.76 -4.13
C PHE A 231 14.35 -3.77 -3.43
N PRO A 232 14.32 -3.71 -2.07
CA PRO A 232 13.08 -3.64 -1.31
C PRO A 232 12.32 -2.34 -1.61
N GLY A 233 11.00 -2.34 -1.44
CA GLY A 233 10.18 -1.13 -1.60
C GLY A 233 10.65 0.01 -0.69
N VAL A 234 10.61 1.24 -1.20
CA VAL A 234 10.98 2.46 -0.48
C VAL A 234 9.75 3.30 -0.19
N TYR A 235 9.61 3.66 1.08
CA TYR A 235 8.44 4.30 1.66
C TYR A 235 8.85 5.64 2.28
N THR A 236 8.01 6.66 2.19
CA THR A 236 8.20 7.89 2.99
C THR A 236 8.00 7.55 4.46
N LYS A 237 9.00 7.82 5.31
CA LYS A 237 8.98 7.51 6.75
C LYS A 237 8.09 8.49 7.50
N VAL A 238 6.85 8.11 7.80
CA VAL A 238 5.78 9.00 8.29
C VAL A 238 6.15 9.65 9.62
N ALA A 239 6.86 8.95 10.51
CA ALA A 239 7.33 9.48 11.79
C ALA A 239 8.09 10.83 11.67
N ASN A 240 8.81 11.07 10.56
CA ASN A 240 9.52 12.35 10.35
C ASN A 240 8.59 13.52 9.96
N PHE A 241 7.36 13.22 9.56
CA PHE A 241 6.39 14.20 9.03
C PHE A 241 5.20 14.43 9.95
N VAL A 242 5.05 13.70 11.05
CA VAL A 242 3.90 13.81 11.98
C VAL A 242 3.67 15.26 12.42
N SER A 243 4.71 15.99 12.84
CA SER A 243 4.57 17.41 13.24
C SER A 243 4.14 18.33 12.09
N TRP A 244 4.45 18.00 10.83
CA TRP A 244 3.95 18.71 9.66
C TRP A 244 2.49 18.35 9.37
N ILE A 245 2.12 17.05 9.47
CA ILE A 245 0.75 16.57 9.30
C ILE A 245 -0.17 17.26 10.31
N GLU A 246 0.18 17.22 11.61
CA GLU A 246 -0.57 17.86 12.69
C GLU A 246 -0.68 19.37 12.50
N TRP A 247 0.39 20.04 12.05
CA TRP A 247 0.38 21.47 11.77
C TRP A 247 -0.56 21.82 10.61
N ILE A 248 -0.54 21.08 9.51
CA ILE A 248 -1.45 21.29 8.38
C ILE A 248 -2.90 21.08 8.83
N ILE A 249 -3.21 19.96 9.48
CA ILE A 249 -4.55 19.65 9.97
C ILE A 249 -5.05 20.77 10.89
N LYS A 250 -4.26 21.15 11.91
CA LYS A 250 -4.63 22.15 12.90
C LYS A 250 -4.91 23.54 12.29
N ASN A 251 -4.09 23.99 11.35
CA ASN A 251 -4.22 25.35 10.79
C ASN A 251 -5.23 25.46 9.64
N ASN A 252 -5.81 24.34 9.18
CA ASN A 252 -6.72 24.32 8.03
C ASN A 252 -8.06 23.59 8.31
N SER A 253 -8.39 23.30 9.58
CA SER A 253 -9.64 22.63 9.98
C SER A 253 -10.83 23.59 10.20
N ASN A 254 -10.90 24.66 9.40
CA ASN A 254 -12.10 25.48 9.22
C ASN A 254 -13.13 24.75 8.35
#